data_AF-A0A2D5Z359-F1
#
_entry.id   AF-A0A2D5Z359-F1
#
_cell.length_a   1.000
_cell.length_b   1.000
_cell.length_c   1.000
_cell.angle_alpha   90.00
_cell.angle_beta   90.00
_cell.angle_gamma   90.00
#
_symmetry.space_group_name_H-M   'P 1'
#
loop_
_entity.id
_entity.type
_entity.pdbx_description
1 polymer ?
#
loop_
_entity_poly.entity_id
_entity_poly.type
_entity_poly.pdbx_seq_one_letter_code
_entity_poly.pdbx_strand_id
1 'polypeptide(L)'
;MRCLLVTTVLFVLSALAAAAEPPAEHITVDVDALKFSGERRHLFRSSVFYNAATDTSRRLYVEAFPDHHAARIWGLFETESWRSRDLDSFRKLLNARREEIEALSRRHRKLIVMIAMMPPWLSVSDDDRLILGRWRRLHAHGPTDYRKWEQIVTAAAEFFRQFDVERYYEIWNEPDLEYWQEGVDAFLRLYAHTARSIRAIDREGRIGGAAANGWQGKVRASPERDPVNLELIRFARRRDLPLDFVSWHHYGTGQEPVIAEARAGYERACRDAGYARMPEWIVSEWHLMPADRDAPMAAAMLADAMLGLYEAGVDVQTICAWADFHPSPHREGYGLVTFEGQRKPAFHLHRFFDEIGRQPDGIAIVRHGPDDPLARRTRLIVARAGDRRLSILVWTSGFDAATGAAIRHLKQRGVVERFGSMVELIEAVRTGRPRSRRYRKLFDDAAAIYREKSADLIPRRRATIDLGNAVKVTKGTAKAIANAVVEKPIDVNAAQVSFDLGMYEVVKIELEIERVASNE
;
A
#
# COMPACT_ATOMS: atom_id res chain seq x y z
N MET A 1 -25.05 -55.42 49.06
CA MET A 1 -23.58 -55.57 48.97
C MET A 1 -23.07 -54.57 47.93
N ARG A 2 -22.30 -53.57 48.39
CA ARG A 2 -21.42 -52.61 47.65
C ARG A 2 -22.12 -51.68 46.62
N CYS A 3 -22.01 -50.35 46.64
CA CYS A 3 -21.08 -49.41 47.30
C CYS A 3 -21.78 -48.08 47.64
N LEU A 4 -21.35 -47.49 48.75
CA LEU A 4 -21.64 -46.16 49.29
C LEU A 4 -20.36 -45.29 49.11
N LEU A 5 -20.53 -43.96 49.08
CA LEU A 5 -19.51 -42.88 49.12
C LEU A 5 -18.65 -42.73 47.84
N VAL A 6 -18.48 -41.55 47.25
CA VAL A 6 -18.00 -40.31 47.88
C VAL A 6 -18.68 -39.07 47.26
N THR A 7 -19.38 -38.33 48.11
CA THR A 7 -19.74 -36.92 47.93
C THR A 7 -18.65 -36.08 48.61
N THR A 8 -18.39 -34.87 48.08
CA THR A 8 -17.61 -33.77 48.70
C THR A 8 -16.12 -33.73 48.34
N VAL A 9 -15.75 -32.92 47.35
CA VAL A 9 -14.82 -31.75 47.42
C VAL A 9 -14.84 -31.10 46.04
N LEU A 10 -15.70 -30.08 45.86
CA LEU A 10 -15.66 -29.18 44.70
C LEU A 10 -16.07 -27.79 45.21
N PHE A 11 -15.25 -27.27 46.12
CA PHE A 11 -15.29 -25.88 46.54
C PHE A 11 -13.85 -25.42 46.78
N VAL A 12 -13.58 -24.21 46.30
CA VAL A 12 -12.35 -23.40 46.49
C VAL A 12 -11.20 -23.72 45.52
N LEU A 13 -11.22 -23.03 44.38
CA LEU A 13 -10.10 -22.18 43.94
C LEU A 13 -10.63 -21.13 42.95
N SER A 14 -11.65 -20.37 43.37
CA SER A 14 -11.91 -19.03 42.83
C SER A 14 -10.92 -18.08 43.50
N ALA A 15 -9.64 -18.23 43.19
CA ALA A 15 -8.69 -17.16 43.46
C ALA A 15 -9.01 -16.04 42.45
N LEU A 16 -9.76 -15.04 42.93
CA LEU A 16 -9.72 -13.69 42.39
C LEU A 16 -8.26 -13.25 42.39
N ALA A 17 -7.52 -13.57 41.33
CA ALA A 17 -6.58 -12.59 40.83
C ALA A 17 -7.46 -11.41 40.45
N ALA A 18 -7.47 -10.36 41.28
CA ALA A 18 -7.82 -9.04 40.81
C ALA A 18 -6.99 -8.87 39.54
N ALA A 19 -7.65 -8.93 38.37
CA ALA A 19 -6.98 -8.69 37.11
C ALA A 19 -6.42 -7.28 37.25
N ALA A 20 -5.11 -7.16 37.47
CA ALA A 20 -4.45 -5.88 37.48
C ALA A 20 -4.91 -5.15 36.23
N GLU A 21 -5.45 -3.93 36.40
CA GLU A 21 -5.90 -3.15 35.27
C GLU A 21 -4.75 -3.12 34.24
N PRO A 22 -5.03 -3.42 32.95
CA PRO A 22 -4.00 -3.36 31.94
C PRO A 22 -3.38 -1.94 32.00
N PRO A 23 -2.05 -1.81 32.04
CA PRO A 23 -1.41 -0.49 32.15
C PRO A 23 -1.98 0.46 31.12
N ALA A 24 -2.39 1.63 31.61
CA ALA A 24 -2.99 2.66 30.80
C ALA A 24 -1.90 3.34 29.96
N GLU A 25 -2.10 3.35 28.64
CA GLU A 25 -1.32 4.18 27.73
C GLU A 25 -2.03 5.52 27.62
N HIS A 26 -1.39 6.58 28.10
CA HIS A 26 -1.97 7.91 28.03
C HIS A 26 -1.37 8.67 26.84
N ILE A 27 -2.22 9.00 25.88
CA ILE A 27 -1.88 9.71 24.66
C ILE A 27 -2.44 11.11 24.79
N THR A 28 -1.58 12.09 25.04
CA THR A 28 -1.99 13.50 25.05
C THR A 28 -1.97 14.05 23.62
N VAL A 29 -3.09 14.63 23.21
CA VAL A 29 -3.29 15.31 21.93
C VAL A 29 -3.75 16.72 22.23
N ASP A 30 -2.83 17.67 22.16
CA ASP A 30 -3.20 19.08 22.17
C ASP A 30 -3.82 19.45 20.82
N VAL A 31 -5.16 19.45 20.77
CA VAL A 31 -5.95 19.72 19.55
C VAL A 31 -5.66 21.12 18.99
N ASP A 32 -5.33 22.10 19.84
CA ASP A 32 -5.07 23.47 19.42
C ASP A 32 -3.66 23.67 18.87
N ALA A 33 -2.72 22.83 19.29
CA ALA A 33 -1.38 22.77 18.70
C ALA A 33 -1.32 22.00 17.37
N LEU A 34 -2.37 21.25 17.01
CA LEU A 34 -2.40 20.46 15.77
C LEU A 34 -2.40 21.35 14.53
N LYS A 35 -1.47 21.08 13.62
CA LYS A 35 -1.41 21.68 12.29
C LYS A 35 -2.16 20.81 11.30
N PHE A 36 -3.36 21.25 10.94
CA PHE A 36 -4.15 20.57 9.93
C PHE A 36 -3.74 21.02 8.52
N SER A 37 -3.51 20.05 7.66
CA SER A 37 -3.18 20.28 6.25
C SER A 37 -4.18 19.58 5.34
N GLY A 38 -4.62 20.29 4.30
CA GLY A 38 -5.33 19.69 3.18
C GLY A 38 -4.40 19.13 2.10
N GLU A 39 -3.09 19.39 2.22
CA GLU A 39 -2.09 18.94 1.25
C GLU A 39 -2.04 17.41 1.21
N ARG A 40 -2.01 16.84 0.00
CA ARG A 40 -1.85 15.40 -0.23
C ARG A 40 -2.86 14.48 0.47
N ARG A 41 -3.96 15.00 1.03
CA ARG A 41 -5.05 14.18 1.59
C ARG A 41 -5.65 13.21 0.56
N HIS A 42 -5.45 13.49 -0.74
CA HIS A 42 -5.80 12.58 -1.82
C HIS A 42 -5.04 11.25 -1.78
N LEU A 43 -3.87 11.16 -1.12
CA LEU A 43 -3.13 9.91 -0.94
C LEU A 43 -3.82 8.94 0.02
N PHE A 44 -4.71 9.45 0.88
CA PHE A 44 -5.56 8.62 1.74
C PHE A 44 -6.84 8.19 1.04
N ARG A 45 -7.15 8.80 -0.10
CA ARG A 45 -8.22 8.35 -0.98
C ARG A 45 -7.67 7.24 -1.85
N SER A 46 -8.38 6.12 -1.94
CA SER A 46 -7.89 4.93 -2.64
C SER A 46 -7.60 5.24 -4.11
N SER A 47 -6.32 5.20 -4.50
CA SER A 47 -5.98 4.83 -5.87
C SER A 47 -5.74 3.34 -5.94
N VAL A 48 -6.32 2.70 -6.95
CA VAL A 48 -6.37 1.24 -7.02
C VAL A 48 -5.76 0.74 -8.31
N PHE A 49 -5.10 -0.40 -8.22
CA PHE A 49 -4.83 -1.23 -9.37
C PHE A 49 -6.17 -1.86 -9.76
N TYR A 50 -6.72 -1.41 -10.88
CA TYR A 50 -8.04 -1.81 -11.31
C TYR A 50 -7.96 -3.12 -12.08
N ASN A 51 -8.49 -4.19 -11.46
CA ASN A 51 -8.57 -5.54 -12.00
C ASN A 51 -9.92 -6.18 -11.62
N ALA A 52 -11.03 -5.55 -11.99
CA ALA A 52 -12.36 -6.07 -11.64
C ALA A 52 -12.67 -7.40 -12.37
N ALA A 53 -12.26 -8.51 -11.73
CA ALA A 53 -12.22 -9.85 -12.28
C ALA A 53 -13.61 -10.48 -12.47
N THR A 54 -14.59 -10.05 -11.68
CA THR A 54 -15.97 -10.58 -11.68
C THR A 54 -17.00 -9.44 -11.71
N ASP A 55 -18.23 -9.71 -12.17
CA ASP A 55 -19.32 -8.72 -12.13
C ASP A 55 -19.63 -8.25 -10.72
N THR A 56 -19.49 -9.14 -9.72
CA THR A 56 -19.60 -8.77 -8.31
C THR A 56 -18.51 -7.76 -7.92
N SER A 57 -17.25 -8.00 -8.28
CA SER A 57 -16.17 -7.05 -8.01
C SER A 57 -16.36 -5.70 -8.72
N ARG A 58 -16.92 -5.70 -9.95
CA ARG A 58 -17.26 -4.47 -10.70
C ARG A 58 -18.35 -3.66 -9.98
N ARG A 59 -19.43 -4.31 -9.54
CA ARG A 59 -20.49 -3.64 -8.78
C ARG A 59 -19.98 -3.06 -7.47
N LEU A 60 -19.23 -3.87 -6.70
CA LEU A 60 -18.63 -3.41 -5.45
C LEU A 60 -17.71 -2.21 -5.64
N TYR A 61 -17.01 -2.13 -6.77
CA TYR A 61 -16.15 -0.99 -7.08
C TYR A 61 -16.93 0.31 -7.21
N VAL A 62 -18.07 0.23 -7.88
CA VAL A 62 -19.00 1.35 -8.07
C VAL A 62 -19.75 1.70 -6.78
N GLU A 63 -19.89 0.78 -5.84
CA GLU A 63 -20.61 1.02 -4.58
C GLU A 63 -19.69 1.50 -3.44
N ALA A 64 -18.45 1.03 -3.38
CA ALA A 64 -17.62 1.15 -2.17
C ALA A 64 -17.05 2.54 -1.91
N PHE A 65 -16.65 3.26 -2.95
CA PHE A 65 -16.01 4.57 -2.83
C PHE A 65 -16.63 5.51 -3.87
N PRO A 66 -17.23 6.65 -3.48
CA PRO A 66 -18.01 7.48 -4.40
C PRO A 66 -17.17 8.02 -5.56
N ASP A 67 -15.89 8.32 -5.30
CA ASP A 67 -14.90 8.73 -6.28
C ASP A 67 -13.49 8.36 -5.79
N HIS A 68 -12.62 7.98 -6.73
CA HIS A 68 -11.25 7.54 -6.48
C HIS A 68 -10.25 8.59 -6.98
N HIS A 69 -9.06 8.66 -6.37
CA HIS A 69 -8.07 9.64 -6.83
C HIS A 69 -7.48 9.23 -8.19
N ALA A 70 -6.92 8.02 -8.26
CA ALA A 70 -6.39 7.47 -9.51
C ALA A 70 -6.79 6.00 -9.70
N ALA A 71 -6.83 5.53 -10.94
CA ALA A 71 -6.85 4.10 -11.24
C ALA A 71 -5.68 3.77 -12.16
N ARG A 72 -4.91 2.75 -11.78
CA ARG A 72 -3.94 2.12 -12.68
C ARG A 72 -4.60 0.92 -13.33
N ILE A 73 -4.70 0.94 -14.64
CA ILE A 73 -5.47 -0.06 -15.38
C ILE A 73 -4.54 -1.18 -15.83
N TRP A 74 -4.82 -2.39 -15.37
CA TRP A 74 -4.14 -3.61 -15.82
C TRP A 74 -5.03 -4.41 -16.75
N GLY A 75 -4.42 -5.04 -17.75
CA GLY A 75 -5.13 -5.94 -18.66
C GLY A 75 -5.98 -5.18 -19.67
N LEU A 76 -5.52 -3.99 -20.07
CA LEU A 76 -6.13 -3.20 -21.13
C LEU A 76 -5.22 -3.20 -22.34
N PHE A 77 -4.20 -2.34 -22.36
CA PHE A 77 -3.29 -2.24 -23.50
C PHE A 77 -2.56 -3.57 -23.74
N GLU A 78 -2.12 -4.25 -22.68
CA GLU A 78 -1.38 -5.51 -22.76
C GLU A 78 -2.26 -6.62 -23.36
N THR A 79 -3.52 -6.68 -22.91
CA THR A 79 -4.48 -7.71 -23.33
C THR A 79 -4.93 -7.47 -24.76
N GLU A 80 -5.24 -6.22 -25.13
CA GLU A 80 -5.64 -5.91 -26.50
C GLU A 80 -4.46 -5.98 -27.47
N SER A 81 -3.25 -5.61 -27.05
CA SER A 81 -2.01 -5.82 -27.80
C SER A 81 -1.79 -7.30 -28.07
N TRP A 82 -1.88 -8.13 -27.03
CA TRP A 82 -1.70 -9.58 -27.14
C TRP A 82 -2.73 -10.25 -28.07
N ARG A 83 -4.00 -9.83 -28.01
CA ARG A 83 -5.09 -10.39 -28.82
C ARG A 83 -5.14 -9.86 -30.26
N SER A 84 -4.48 -8.74 -30.52
CA SER A 84 -4.42 -8.15 -31.85
C SER A 84 -3.60 -9.02 -32.82
N ARG A 85 -3.92 -8.91 -34.11
CA ARG A 85 -3.18 -9.55 -35.22
C ARG A 85 -2.51 -8.52 -36.14
N ASP A 86 -2.93 -7.27 -36.02
CA ASP A 86 -2.53 -6.11 -36.80
C ASP A 86 -3.03 -4.84 -36.07
N LEU A 87 -2.72 -3.68 -36.64
CA LEU A 87 -3.15 -2.39 -36.09
C LEU A 87 -4.68 -2.20 -36.07
N ASP A 88 -5.39 -2.71 -37.08
CA ASP A 88 -6.83 -2.51 -37.20
C ASP A 88 -7.61 -3.34 -36.18
N SER A 89 -7.19 -4.59 -35.95
CA SER A 89 -7.72 -5.44 -34.89
C SER A 89 -7.41 -4.87 -33.50
N PHE A 90 -6.20 -4.31 -33.29
CA PHE A 90 -5.87 -3.58 -32.05
C PHE A 90 -6.84 -2.41 -31.81
N ARG A 91 -7.07 -1.56 -32.80
CA ARG A 91 -8.02 -0.44 -32.71
C ARG A 91 -9.45 -0.90 -32.39
N LYS A 92 -9.91 -1.99 -33.01
CA LYS A 92 -11.25 -2.55 -32.77
C LYS A 92 -11.38 -3.05 -31.33
N LEU A 93 -10.38 -3.79 -30.85
CA LEU A 93 -10.33 -4.31 -29.49
C LEU A 93 -10.32 -3.16 -28.46
N LEU A 94 -9.48 -2.15 -28.66
CA LEU A 94 -9.43 -0.99 -27.76
C LEU A 94 -10.76 -0.21 -27.75
N ASN A 95 -11.37 0.02 -28.91
CA ASN A 95 -12.67 0.70 -28.98
C ASN A 95 -13.81 -0.10 -28.32
N ALA A 96 -13.72 -1.43 -28.27
CA ALA A 96 -14.69 -2.25 -27.54
C ALA A 96 -14.65 -2.02 -26.02
N ARG A 97 -13.60 -1.37 -25.49
CA ARG A 97 -13.46 -1.02 -24.08
C ARG A 97 -13.97 0.39 -23.75
N ARG A 98 -14.47 1.14 -24.74
CA ARG A 98 -14.85 2.56 -24.61
C ARG A 98 -15.77 2.86 -23.43
N GLU A 99 -16.86 2.12 -23.29
CA GLU A 99 -17.84 2.35 -22.20
C GLU A 99 -17.22 2.16 -20.81
N GLU A 100 -16.35 1.16 -20.66
CA GLU A 100 -15.63 0.92 -19.40
C GLU A 100 -14.65 2.05 -19.10
N ILE A 101 -13.88 2.51 -20.09
CA ILE A 101 -12.94 3.61 -19.89
C ILE A 101 -13.66 4.93 -19.63
N GLU A 102 -14.80 5.17 -20.27
CA GLU A 102 -15.64 6.33 -19.98
C GLU A 102 -16.18 6.30 -18.55
N ALA A 103 -16.65 5.15 -18.09
CA ALA A 103 -17.11 4.98 -16.70
C ALA A 103 -15.97 5.19 -15.69
N LEU A 104 -14.77 4.68 -15.98
CA LEU A 104 -13.59 4.91 -15.16
C LEU A 104 -13.19 6.39 -15.15
N SER A 105 -13.20 7.06 -16.31
CA SER A 105 -12.83 8.48 -16.44
C SER A 105 -13.75 9.40 -15.65
N ARG A 106 -15.05 9.08 -15.57
CA ARG A 106 -16.00 9.85 -14.75
C ARG A 106 -15.83 9.66 -13.24
N ARG A 107 -15.15 8.58 -12.81
CA ARG A 107 -15.00 8.20 -11.39
C ARG A 107 -13.65 8.54 -10.80
N HIS A 108 -12.66 8.79 -11.66
CA HIS A 108 -11.28 9.05 -11.28
C HIS A 108 -10.84 10.41 -11.74
N ARG A 109 -9.99 11.05 -10.94
CA ARG A 109 -9.31 12.25 -11.38
C ARG A 109 -8.17 11.91 -12.36
N LYS A 110 -7.46 10.81 -12.11
CA LYS A 110 -6.30 10.36 -12.91
C LYS A 110 -6.50 8.93 -13.40
N LEU A 111 -6.20 8.66 -14.66
CA LEU A 111 -6.06 7.29 -15.17
C LEU A 111 -4.61 7.04 -15.57
N ILE A 112 -3.99 6.07 -14.90
CA ILE A 112 -2.68 5.53 -15.24
C ILE A 112 -2.90 4.37 -16.22
N VAL A 113 -2.64 4.65 -17.48
CA VAL A 113 -2.69 3.72 -18.60
C VAL A 113 -1.30 3.15 -18.79
N MET A 114 -1.17 1.86 -18.54
CA MET A 114 0.06 1.17 -18.81
C MET A 114 0.18 0.84 -20.31
N ILE A 115 1.32 1.18 -20.90
CA ILE A 115 1.72 0.83 -22.27
C ILE A 115 2.79 -0.24 -22.14
N ALA A 116 2.36 -1.47 -21.90
CA ALA A 116 3.24 -2.61 -21.65
C ALA A 116 2.91 -3.81 -22.54
N MET A 117 3.89 -4.72 -22.60
CA MET A 117 3.86 -5.93 -23.42
C MET A 117 3.85 -5.64 -24.92
N MET A 118 4.27 -6.63 -25.71
CA MET A 118 4.38 -6.49 -27.16
C MET A 118 3.31 -7.35 -27.85
N PRO A 119 2.62 -6.85 -28.89
CA PRO A 119 1.79 -7.71 -29.72
C PRO A 119 2.62 -8.86 -30.32
N PRO A 120 2.11 -10.11 -30.35
CA PRO A 120 2.84 -11.25 -30.88
C PRO A 120 3.34 -11.05 -32.31
N TRP A 121 2.53 -10.41 -33.16
CA TRP A 121 2.85 -10.13 -34.56
C TRP A 121 3.91 -9.03 -34.75
N LEU A 122 4.26 -8.31 -33.68
CA LEU A 122 5.24 -7.23 -33.71
C LEU A 122 6.50 -7.56 -32.88
N SER A 123 6.43 -8.51 -31.95
CA SER A 123 7.55 -8.92 -31.10
C SER A 123 8.73 -9.48 -31.90
N VAL A 124 9.96 -9.16 -31.50
CA VAL A 124 11.19 -9.80 -32.02
C VAL A 124 11.34 -11.27 -31.59
N SER A 125 10.53 -11.71 -30.62
CA SER A 125 10.55 -13.06 -30.08
C SER A 125 9.15 -13.67 -30.11
N ASP A 126 9.08 -14.95 -30.47
CA ASP A 126 7.91 -15.81 -30.37
C ASP A 126 7.78 -16.49 -28.99
N ASP A 127 8.65 -16.17 -28.03
CA ASP A 127 8.63 -16.75 -26.68
C ASP A 127 7.33 -16.41 -25.95
N ASP A 128 6.53 -17.45 -25.74
CA ASP A 128 5.21 -17.39 -25.11
C ASP A 128 5.17 -18.06 -23.73
N ARG A 129 6.35 -18.40 -23.18
CA ARG A 129 6.50 -19.10 -21.91
C ARG A 129 5.80 -18.37 -20.75
N LEU A 130 5.46 -19.15 -19.73
CA LEU A 130 4.92 -18.63 -18.49
C LEU A 130 5.95 -17.74 -17.78
N ILE A 131 5.60 -16.48 -17.55
CA ILE A 131 6.33 -15.62 -16.64
C ILE A 131 5.90 -15.94 -15.21
N LEU A 132 6.88 -16.21 -14.34
CA LEU A 132 6.70 -16.55 -12.92
C LEU A 132 5.69 -17.68 -12.66
N GLY A 133 5.49 -18.59 -13.64
CA GLY A 133 4.57 -19.72 -13.54
C GLY A 133 3.08 -19.35 -13.51
N ARG A 134 2.72 -18.07 -13.69
CA ARG A 134 1.33 -17.59 -13.54
C ARG A 134 0.78 -16.91 -14.80
N TRP A 135 1.59 -16.10 -15.48
CA TRP A 135 1.13 -15.27 -16.59
C TRP A 135 1.62 -15.83 -17.93
N ARG A 136 0.71 -16.19 -18.83
CA ARG A 136 1.03 -16.72 -20.18
C ARG A 136 1.20 -15.57 -21.17
N ARG A 137 2.05 -15.76 -22.20
CA ARG A 137 2.01 -15.00 -23.48
C ARG A 137 2.18 -13.48 -23.37
N LEU A 138 3.09 -13.01 -22.52
CA LEU A 138 3.31 -11.57 -22.30
C LEU A 138 4.30 -10.91 -23.29
N HIS A 139 4.94 -11.66 -24.20
CA HIS A 139 5.88 -11.15 -25.22
C HIS A 139 6.78 -10.01 -24.72
N ALA A 140 7.74 -10.38 -23.87
CA ALA A 140 8.58 -9.47 -23.08
C ALA A 140 9.80 -8.91 -23.84
N HIS A 141 9.69 -8.74 -25.17
CA HIS A 141 10.75 -8.20 -26.02
C HIS A 141 10.23 -6.99 -26.79
N GLY A 142 11.14 -6.20 -27.34
CA GLY A 142 10.84 -5.05 -28.18
C GLY A 142 10.25 -5.41 -29.56
N PRO A 143 9.90 -4.38 -30.35
CA PRO A 143 9.28 -4.56 -31.65
C PRO A 143 10.31 -4.89 -32.76
N THR A 144 9.92 -5.71 -33.71
CA THR A 144 10.63 -5.93 -35.00
C THR A 144 10.63 -4.69 -35.88
N ASP A 145 9.62 -3.83 -35.74
CA ASP A 145 9.47 -2.59 -36.49
C ASP A 145 8.96 -1.46 -35.58
N TYR A 146 9.84 -0.52 -35.28
CA TYR A 146 9.52 0.63 -34.43
C TYR A 146 8.45 1.55 -35.04
N ARG A 147 8.32 1.64 -36.38
CA ARG A 147 7.28 2.47 -37.00
C ARG A 147 5.89 1.89 -36.74
N LYS A 148 5.76 0.56 -36.78
CA LYS A 148 4.50 -0.11 -36.42
C LYS A 148 4.20 0.03 -34.93
N TRP A 149 5.21 -0.03 -34.07
CA TRP A 149 5.05 0.24 -32.65
C TRP A 149 4.53 1.66 -32.39
N GLU A 150 5.14 2.67 -33.04
CA GLU A 150 4.69 4.07 -32.96
C GLU A 150 3.23 4.23 -33.39
N GLN A 151 2.76 3.50 -34.40
CA GLN A 151 1.37 3.51 -34.85
C GLN A 151 0.40 2.94 -33.79
N ILE A 152 0.78 1.86 -33.10
CA ILE A 152 -0.04 1.28 -32.01
C ILE A 152 -0.14 2.25 -30.84
N VAL A 153 1.01 2.81 -30.42
CA VAL A 153 1.08 3.79 -29.34
C VAL A 153 0.26 5.04 -29.69
N THR A 154 0.37 5.52 -30.93
CA THR A 154 -0.43 6.63 -31.45
C THR A 154 -1.92 6.32 -31.35
N ALA A 155 -2.36 5.14 -31.82
CA ALA A 155 -3.77 4.75 -31.76
C ALA A 155 -4.29 4.66 -30.32
N ALA A 156 -3.47 4.20 -29.37
CA ALA A 156 -3.82 4.20 -27.95
C ALA A 156 -3.93 5.63 -27.40
N ALA A 157 -2.95 6.50 -27.66
CA ALA A 157 -2.99 7.89 -27.23
C ALA A 157 -4.21 8.64 -27.81
N GLU A 158 -4.51 8.45 -29.10
CA GLU A 158 -5.71 8.98 -29.77
C GLU A 158 -7.01 8.50 -29.12
N PHE A 159 -7.07 7.25 -28.67
CA PHE A 159 -8.22 6.72 -27.97
C PHE A 159 -8.39 7.36 -26.59
N PHE A 160 -7.34 7.38 -25.76
CA PHE A 160 -7.45 7.88 -24.38
C PHE A 160 -7.66 9.38 -24.30
N ARG A 161 -7.10 10.18 -25.21
CA ARG A 161 -7.26 11.65 -25.21
C ARG A 161 -8.70 12.13 -25.43
N GLN A 162 -9.61 11.23 -25.82
CA GLN A 162 -11.04 11.53 -26.02
C GLN A 162 -11.79 11.63 -24.69
N PHE A 163 -11.23 11.13 -23.59
CA PHE A 163 -11.88 11.12 -22.28
C PHE A 163 -11.39 12.29 -21.42
N ASP A 164 -12.35 12.93 -20.74
CA ASP A 164 -12.09 14.05 -19.81
C ASP A 164 -11.57 13.53 -18.47
N VAL A 165 -10.27 13.25 -18.43
CA VAL A 165 -9.55 12.76 -17.24
C VAL A 165 -8.06 13.08 -17.38
N GLU A 166 -7.34 13.25 -16.26
CA GLU A 166 -5.88 13.41 -16.30
C GLU A 166 -5.24 12.07 -16.71
N ARG A 167 -4.60 12.05 -17.88
CA ARG A 167 -4.04 10.82 -18.48
C ARG A 167 -2.56 10.68 -18.13
N TYR A 168 -2.20 9.52 -17.58
CA TYR A 168 -0.82 9.14 -17.26
C TYR A 168 -0.46 7.91 -18.09
N TYR A 169 0.43 8.06 -19.05
CA TYR A 169 0.96 6.97 -19.86
C TYR A 169 2.22 6.42 -19.21
N GLU A 170 2.08 5.28 -18.54
CA GLU A 170 3.18 4.58 -17.88
C GLU A 170 3.79 3.57 -18.87
N ILE A 171 5.06 3.76 -19.19
CA ILE A 171 5.74 2.96 -20.21
C ILE A 171 6.35 1.72 -19.56
N TRP A 172 5.82 0.57 -19.97
CA TRP A 172 6.16 -0.78 -19.53
C TRP A 172 5.77 -1.14 -18.09
N ASN A 173 6.02 -2.40 -17.72
CA ASN A 173 5.88 -2.95 -16.37
C ASN A 173 7.14 -3.71 -16.00
N GLU A 174 7.78 -3.36 -14.89
CA GLU A 174 8.87 -4.13 -14.26
C GLU A 174 9.94 -4.63 -15.24
N PRO A 175 10.60 -3.73 -16.02
CA PRO A 175 11.66 -4.15 -16.94
C PRO A 175 12.92 -4.68 -16.22
N ASP A 176 12.96 -4.58 -14.90
CA ASP A 176 13.94 -5.19 -14.00
C ASP A 176 13.63 -6.65 -13.62
N LEU A 177 12.49 -7.19 -14.06
CA LEU A 177 12.11 -8.60 -13.90
C LEU A 177 11.97 -9.32 -15.26
N GLU A 178 11.38 -10.52 -15.29
CA GLU A 178 11.16 -11.31 -16.51
C GLU A 178 10.23 -10.63 -17.54
N TYR A 179 9.59 -9.52 -17.18
CA TYR A 179 8.71 -8.76 -18.07
C TYR A 179 9.46 -7.96 -19.13
N TRP A 180 10.79 -7.88 -19.07
CA TRP A 180 11.63 -7.40 -20.16
C TRP A 180 12.88 -8.28 -20.30
N GLN A 181 13.13 -8.77 -21.51
CA GLN A 181 14.17 -9.78 -21.76
C GLN A 181 15.38 -9.23 -22.53
N GLU A 182 15.31 -7.99 -23.05
CA GLU A 182 16.43 -7.32 -23.71
C GLU A 182 17.23 -6.44 -22.73
N GLY A 183 18.36 -5.90 -23.19
CA GLY A 183 19.18 -4.99 -22.38
C GLY A 183 18.52 -3.63 -22.12
N VAL A 184 19.08 -2.87 -21.17
CA VAL A 184 18.55 -1.56 -20.77
C VAL A 184 18.52 -0.56 -21.93
N ASP A 185 19.50 -0.59 -22.84
CA ASP A 185 19.51 0.35 -23.98
C ASP A 185 18.36 0.06 -24.97
N ALA A 186 17.93 -1.19 -25.11
CA ALA A 186 16.75 -1.55 -25.88
C ALA A 186 15.46 -1.04 -25.23
N PHE A 187 15.36 -1.13 -23.90
CA PHE A 187 14.25 -0.55 -23.14
C PHE A 187 14.21 0.98 -23.29
N LEU A 188 15.34 1.66 -23.15
CA LEU A 188 15.43 3.12 -23.31
C LEU A 188 15.09 3.56 -24.73
N ARG A 189 15.44 2.76 -25.75
CA ARG A 189 15.00 2.97 -27.14
C ARG A 189 13.48 2.84 -27.27
N LEU A 190 12.87 1.79 -26.71
CA LEU A 190 11.41 1.65 -26.63
C LEU A 190 10.76 2.89 -26.01
N TYR A 191 11.26 3.32 -24.85
CA TYR A 191 10.79 4.51 -24.16
C TYR A 191 10.82 5.75 -25.06
N ALA A 192 11.94 5.99 -25.76
CA ALA A 192 12.08 7.15 -26.64
C ALA A 192 11.04 7.20 -27.76
N HIS A 193 10.79 6.07 -28.43
CA HIS A 193 9.80 5.98 -29.50
C HIS A 193 8.37 6.13 -28.96
N THR A 194 8.06 5.50 -27.83
CA THR A 194 6.75 5.60 -27.17
C THR A 194 6.47 7.04 -26.72
N ALA A 195 7.39 7.65 -25.95
CA ALA A 195 7.21 8.99 -25.39
C ALA A 195 7.03 10.07 -26.46
N ARG A 196 7.80 10.01 -27.55
CA ARG A 196 7.66 10.95 -28.68
C ARG A 196 6.32 10.80 -29.39
N SER A 197 5.88 9.57 -29.63
CA SER A 197 4.60 9.29 -30.29
C SER A 197 3.43 9.81 -29.47
N ILE A 198 3.44 9.55 -28.15
CA ILE A 198 2.39 10.05 -27.26
C ILE A 198 2.40 11.57 -27.23
N ARG A 199 3.56 12.22 -27.03
CA ARG A 199 3.65 13.68 -26.95
C ARG A 199 3.20 14.39 -28.23
N ALA A 200 3.38 13.76 -29.39
CA ALA A 200 2.92 14.30 -30.67
C ALA A 200 1.38 14.36 -30.78
N ILE A 201 0.66 13.47 -30.08
CA ILE A 201 -0.78 13.26 -30.18
C ILE A 201 -1.54 13.82 -28.98
N ASP A 202 -1.01 13.61 -27.77
CA ASP A 202 -1.55 14.09 -26.51
C ASP A 202 -0.50 14.95 -25.79
N ARG A 203 -0.64 16.27 -25.96
CA ARG A 203 0.24 17.26 -25.33
C ARG A 203 -0.02 17.43 -23.83
N GLU A 204 -1.21 17.05 -23.36
CA GLU A 204 -1.60 17.17 -21.94
C GLU A 204 -1.34 15.88 -21.17
N GLY A 205 -1.26 14.75 -21.88
CA GLY A 205 -0.89 13.46 -21.31
C GLY A 205 0.45 13.51 -20.59
N ARG A 206 0.48 12.99 -19.36
CA ARG A 206 1.69 12.80 -18.56
C ARG A 206 2.38 11.52 -19.02
N ILE A 207 3.68 11.55 -19.22
CA ILE A 207 4.46 10.42 -19.74
C ILE A 207 5.54 10.05 -18.73
N GLY A 208 5.66 8.76 -18.41
CA GLY A 208 6.59 8.32 -17.38
C GLY A 208 6.79 6.81 -17.35
N GLY A 209 7.51 6.34 -16.34
CA GLY A 209 7.93 4.96 -16.20
C GLY A 209 9.08 4.83 -15.20
N ALA A 210 9.76 3.70 -15.11
CA ALA A 210 9.60 2.47 -15.88
C ALA A 210 8.74 1.42 -15.17
N ALA A 211 8.00 1.80 -14.12
CA ALA A 211 7.29 0.86 -13.26
C ALA A 211 8.22 -0.25 -12.72
N ALA A 212 9.44 0.11 -12.30
CA ALA A 212 10.42 -0.85 -11.81
C ALA A 212 9.90 -1.58 -10.56
N ASN A 213 10.07 -2.90 -10.46
CA ASN A 213 9.58 -3.71 -9.33
C ASN A 213 10.16 -3.26 -7.97
N GLY A 214 11.35 -2.65 -7.99
CA GLY A 214 11.88 -1.93 -6.84
C GLY A 214 12.79 -0.78 -7.27
N TRP A 215 13.06 0.17 -6.37
CA TRP A 215 13.82 1.36 -6.74
C TRP A 215 15.28 1.08 -7.15
N GLN A 216 15.86 -0.02 -6.64
CA GLN A 216 17.19 -0.52 -7.04
C GLN A 216 17.13 -1.54 -8.19
N GLY A 217 15.94 -1.76 -8.77
CA GLY A 217 15.70 -2.73 -9.83
C GLY A 217 16.57 -2.49 -11.05
N LYS A 218 17.34 -3.49 -11.46
CA LYS A 218 18.20 -3.46 -12.64
C LYS A 218 17.64 -4.38 -13.71
N VAL A 219 17.72 -3.97 -14.97
CA VAL A 219 17.38 -4.83 -16.11
C VAL A 219 18.25 -6.08 -16.06
N ARG A 220 17.63 -7.27 -16.06
CA ARG A 220 18.33 -8.55 -15.86
C ARG A 220 19.37 -8.85 -16.94
N ALA A 221 19.12 -8.43 -18.17
CA ALA A 221 20.06 -8.57 -19.29
C ALA A 221 21.16 -7.48 -19.30
N SER A 222 21.20 -6.60 -18.30
CA SER A 222 22.25 -5.58 -18.12
C SER A 222 22.56 -5.35 -16.62
N PRO A 223 22.94 -6.39 -15.86
CA PRO A 223 23.11 -6.32 -14.40
C PRO A 223 24.25 -5.38 -13.95
N GLU A 224 25.20 -5.10 -14.83
CA GLU A 224 26.30 -4.16 -14.65
C GLU A 224 25.86 -2.69 -14.65
N ARG A 225 24.68 -2.40 -15.18
CA ARG A 225 24.14 -1.04 -15.29
C ARG A 225 23.51 -0.55 -13.99
N ASP A 226 23.17 0.73 -13.94
CA ASP A 226 22.45 1.31 -12.81
C ASP A 226 20.99 0.84 -12.79
N PRO A 227 20.25 1.04 -11.67
CA PRO A 227 18.82 0.79 -11.63
C PRO A 227 18.08 1.49 -12.77
N VAL A 228 17.11 0.79 -13.37
CA VAL A 228 16.49 1.16 -14.66
C VAL A 228 15.86 2.54 -14.64
N ASN A 229 15.22 2.94 -13.54
CA ASN A 229 14.65 4.28 -13.41
C ASN A 229 15.72 5.38 -13.35
N LEU A 230 16.89 5.10 -12.78
CA LEU A 230 18.00 6.08 -12.75
C LEU A 230 18.63 6.22 -14.14
N GLU A 231 18.78 5.11 -14.87
CA GLU A 231 19.17 5.11 -16.29
C GLU A 231 18.17 5.91 -17.13
N LEU A 232 16.86 5.71 -16.92
CA LEU A 232 15.79 6.43 -17.60
C LEU A 232 15.83 7.94 -17.35
N ILE A 233 15.95 8.38 -16.09
CA ILE A 233 16.04 9.81 -15.73
C ILE A 233 17.16 10.49 -16.52
N ARG A 234 18.35 9.91 -16.51
CA ARG A 234 19.52 10.47 -17.20
C ARG A 234 19.36 10.40 -18.71
N PHE A 235 18.83 9.30 -19.24
CA PHE A 235 18.62 9.12 -20.67
C PHE A 235 17.61 10.11 -21.24
N ALA A 236 16.44 10.25 -20.58
CA ALA A 236 15.40 11.18 -20.98
C ALA A 236 15.92 12.62 -21.03
N ARG A 237 16.70 13.01 -20.01
CA ARG A 237 17.29 14.35 -19.95
C ARG A 237 18.30 14.61 -21.06
N ARG A 238 19.22 13.65 -21.30
CA ARG A 238 20.23 13.76 -22.36
C ARG A 238 19.65 13.80 -23.77
N ARG A 239 18.47 13.21 -23.97
CA ARG A 239 17.81 13.07 -25.28
C ARG A 239 16.62 14.02 -25.46
N ASP A 240 16.38 14.91 -24.50
CA ASP A 240 15.25 15.83 -24.45
C ASP A 240 13.90 15.10 -24.68
N LEU A 241 13.71 14.00 -23.97
CA LEU A 241 12.48 13.21 -24.02
C LEU A 241 11.51 13.66 -22.93
N PRO A 242 10.18 13.57 -23.20
CA PRO A 242 9.18 13.75 -22.14
C PRO A 242 9.44 12.77 -20.99
N LEU A 243 9.52 13.30 -19.76
CA LEU A 243 9.53 12.54 -18.51
C LEU A 243 8.82 13.38 -17.45
N ASP A 244 7.50 13.25 -17.41
CA ASP A 244 6.64 14.01 -16.49
C ASP A 244 6.54 13.34 -15.11
N PHE A 245 6.75 12.02 -15.06
CA PHE A 245 6.78 11.25 -13.81
C PHE A 245 7.74 10.06 -13.88
N VAL A 246 8.19 9.61 -12.71
CA VAL A 246 8.93 8.35 -12.52
C VAL A 246 8.09 7.44 -11.64
N SER A 247 7.92 6.18 -12.06
CA SER A 247 7.12 5.20 -11.35
C SER A 247 7.88 3.93 -10.98
N TRP A 248 7.51 3.34 -9.85
CA TRP A 248 8.11 2.13 -9.30
C TRP A 248 7.13 1.41 -8.36
N HIS A 249 7.44 0.17 -8.03
CA HIS A 249 6.63 -0.67 -7.16
C HIS A 249 7.30 -0.86 -5.81
N HIS A 250 6.48 -1.08 -4.79
CA HIS A 250 6.97 -1.28 -3.44
C HIS A 250 6.16 -2.35 -2.70
N TYR A 251 6.76 -3.52 -2.51
CA TYR A 251 6.14 -4.61 -1.76
C TYR A 251 6.91 -4.90 -0.47
N GLY A 252 6.18 -5.19 0.61
CA GLY A 252 6.73 -5.79 1.82
C GLY A 252 6.51 -5.03 3.12
N THR A 253 7.39 -5.26 4.10
CA THR A 253 7.26 -4.74 5.48
C THR A 253 8.45 -3.83 5.82
N GLY A 254 8.29 -2.91 6.77
CA GLY A 254 9.35 -1.95 7.14
C GLY A 254 9.69 -0.98 6.01
N GLN A 255 8.66 -0.35 5.45
CA GLN A 255 8.72 0.37 4.19
C GLN A 255 9.39 1.75 4.32
N GLU A 256 9.32 2.43 5.48
CA GLU A 256 9.74 3.84 5.60
C GLU A 256 11.24 4.09 5.30
N PRO A 257 12.19 3.23 5.72
CA PRO A 257 13.58 3.40 5.32
C PRO A 257 13.81 3.24 3.81
N VAL A 258 13.10 2.30 3.17
CA VAL A 258 13.26 2.00 1.73
C VAL A 258 12.67 3.11 0.87
N ILE A 259 11.39 3.42 1.05
CA ILE A 259 10.90 4.79 1.34
C ILE A 259 11.86 5.96 1.04
N ALA A 260 12.47 6.41 2.13
CA ALA A 260 13.39 7.55 2.17
C ALA A 260 14.65 7.34 1.31
N GLU A 261 15.21 6.12 1.26
CA GLU A 261 16.38 5.82 0.44
C GLU A 261 16.08 5.99 -1.05
N ALA A 262 14.94 5.47 -1.50
CA ALA A 262 14.46 5.61 -2.87
C ALA A 262 14.29 7.09 -3.23
N ARG A 263 13.61 7.86 -2.37
CA ARG A 263 13.43 9.32 -2.55
C ARG A 263 14.77 10.01 -2.76
N ALA A 264 15.72 9.79 -1.86
CA ALA A 264 17.04 10.41 -1.93
C ALA A 264 17.82 9.98 -3.19
N GLY A 265 17.67 8.72 -3.61
CA GLY A 265 18.25 8.19 -4.85
C GLY A 265 17.72 8.91 -6.10
N TYR A 266 16.39 9.03 -6.22
CA TYR A 266 15.75 9.70 -7.35
C TYR A 266 16.05 11.19 -7.41
N GLU A 267 15.99 11.90 -6.27
CA GLU A 267 16.31 13.32 -6.20
C GLU A 267 17.76 13.60 -6.61
N ARG A 268 18.69 12.73 -6.19
CA ARG A 268 20.09 12.80 -6.60
C ARG A 268 20.24 12.62 -8.10
N ALA A 269 19.67 11.55 -8.67
CA ALA A 269 19.74 11.31 -10.10
C ALA A 269 19.14 12.46 -10.93
N CYS A 270 18.04 13.05 -10.48
CA CYS A 270 17.42 14.20 -11.15
C CYS A 270 18.31 15.44 -11.09
N ARG A 271 18.88 15.74 -9.92
CA ARG A 271 19.81 16.87 -9.76
C ARG A 271 21.07 16.69 -10.61
N ASP A 272 21.68 15.53 -10.58
CA ASP A 272 22.90 15.22 -11.33
C ASP A 272 22.66 15.25 -12.85
N ALA A 273 21.46 14.88 -13.31
CA ALA A 273 21.05 14.99 -14.70
C ALA A 273 20.67 16.44 -15.11
N GLY A 274 20.50 17.36 -14.15
CA GLY A 274 20.16 18.76 -14.42
C GLY A 274 18.65 19.02 -14.61
N TYR A 275 17.80 18.30 -13.89
CA TYR A 275 16.38 18.68 -13.73
C TYR A 275 16.24 19.77 -12.65
N ALA A 276 15.44 20.80 -12.92
CA ALA A 276 15.16 21.85 -11.94
C ALA A 276 14.32 21.36 -10.75
N ARG A 277 13.43 20.40 -11.01
CA ARG A 277 12.61 19.69 -10.04
C ARG A 277 12.51 18.24 -10.46
N MET A 278 12.39 17.34 -9.48
CA MET A 278 12.09 15.94 -9.76
C MET A 278 10.73 15.85 -10.48
N PRO A 279 10.60 15.03 -11.54
CA PRO A 279 9.30 14.63 -12.08
C PRO A 279 8.37 14.10 -10.98
N GLU A 280 7.06 14.02 -11.23
CA GLU A 280 6.15 13.42 -10.25
C GLU A 280 6.64 12.01 -9.86
N TRP A 281 6.55 11.68 -8.57
CA TRP A 281 7.08 10.44 -8.04
C TRP A 281 5.95 9.52 -7.61
N ILE A 282 5.74 8.47 -8.40
CA ILE A 282 4.57 7.62 -8.32
C ILE A 282 4.96 6.23 -7.82
N VAL A 283 4.26 5.73 -6.81
CA VAL A 283 4.26 4.32 -6.44
C VAL A 283 3.08 3.66 -7.14
N SER A 284 3.32 3.11 -8.33
CA SER A 284 2.28 2.60 -9.22
C SER A 284 1.76 1.20 -8.83
N GLU A 285 2.48 0.51 -7.95
CA GLU A 285 1.99 -0.67 -7.24
C GLU A 285 2.61 -0.76 -5.85
N TRP A 286 1.80 -1.08 -4.84
CA TRP A 286 2.31 -1.52 -3.56
C TRP A 286 1.34 -2.47 -2.86
N HIS A 287 1.87 -3.32 -2.00
CA HIS A 287 1.11 -4.15 -1.06
C HIS A 287 2.05 -4.81 -0.03
N LEU A 288 1.49 -5.40 1.03
CA LEU A 288 2.21 -6.39 1.85
C LEU A 288 2.60 -7.65 1.04
N MET A 289 3.55 -8.42 1.58
CA MET A 289 3.88 -9.76 1.05
C MET A 289 2.69 -10.72 1.17
N PRO A 290 2.54 -11.72 0.27
CA PRO A 290 1.37 -12.60 0.23
C PRO A 290 0.91 -13.18 1.57
N ALA A 291 1.83 -13.74 2.36
CA ALA A 291 1.51 -14.34 3.66
C ALA A 291 1.10 -13.32 4.74
N ASP A 292 1.34 -12.03 4.51
CA ASP A 292 1.03 -10.96 5.46
C ASP A 292 -0.30 -10.25 5.12
N ARG A 293 -0.91 -10.50 3.96
CA ARG A 293 -2.07 -9.73 3.43
C ARG A 293 -3.37 -9.95 4.20
N ASP A 294 -3.57 -11.17 4.69
CA ASP A 294 -4.76 -11.58 5.47
C ASP A 294 -4.43 -11.87 6.93
N ALA A 295 -3.23 -11.51 7.36
CA ALA A 295 -2.82 -11.68 8.73
C ALA A 295 -3.65 -10.76 9.66
N PRO A 296 -3.86 -11.13 10.94
CA PRO A 296 -4.52 -10.26 11.91
C PRO A 296 -3.88 -8.87 12.03
N MET A 297 -2.60 -8.74 11.68
CA MET A 297 -1.82 -7.50 11.70
C MET A 297 -1.82 -6.70 10.39
N ALA A 298 -2.45 -7.22 9.33
CA ALA A 298 -2.38 -6.63 7.98
C ALA A 298 -2.87 -5.19 7.95
N ALA A 299 -3.98 -4.89 8.65
CA ALA A 299 -4.56 -3.55 8.68
C ALA A 299 -3.59 -2.51 9.27
N ALA A 300 -2.93 -2.81 10.40
CA ALA A 300 -1.96 -1.89 11.00
C ALA A 300 -0.70 -1.72 10.13
N MET A 301 -0.22 -2.80 9.50
CA MET A 301 0.95 -2.73 8.61
C MET A 301 0.67 -1.94 7.33
N LEU A 302 -0.51 -2.08 6.76
CA LEU A 302 -0.96 -1.26 5.64
C LEU A 302 -1.15 0.21 6.07
N ALA A 303 -1.63 0.46 7.30
CA ALA A 303 -1.79 1.82 7.82
C ALA A 303 -0.44 2.55 7.93
N ASP A 304 0.60 1.85 8.41
CA ASP A 304 1.98 2.35 8.39
C ASP A 304 2.47 2.64 6.98
N ALA A 305 2.25 1.71 6.04
CA ALA A 305 2.68 1.91 4.66
C ALA A 305 2.00 3.14 4.03
N MET A 306 0.68 3.32 4.25
CA MET A 306 -0.05 4.51 3.80
C MET A 306 0.51 5.80 4.40
N LEU A 307 0.79 5.81 5.71
CA LEU A 307 1.39 6.96 6.39
C LEU A 307 2.81 7.25 5.85
N GLY A 308 3.64 6.22 5.70
CA GLY A 308 5.01 6.34 5.19
C GLY A 308 5.05 6.87 3.76
N LEU A 309 4.14 6.43 2.88
CA LEU A 309 3.98 6.97 1.53
C LEU A 309 3.59 8.45 1.54
N TYR A 310 2.63 8.83 2.40
CA TYR A 310 2.24 10.22 2.58
C TYR A 310 3.41 11.10 3.04
N GLU A 311 4.15 10.65 4.05
CA GLU A 311 5.28 11.39 4.64
C GLU A 311 6.49 11.48 3.69
N ALA A 312 6.72 10.46 2.87
CA ALA A 312 7.75 10.48 1.85
C ALA A 312 7.44 11.44 0.68
N GLY A 313 6.20 11.94 0.61
CA GLY A 313 5.77 12.88 -0.41
C GLY A 313 5.69 12.25 -1.80
N VAL A 314 5.14 11.05 -1.89
CA VAL A 314 4.71 10.48 -3.18
C VAL A 314 3.58 11.32 -3.76
N ASP A 315 3.50 11.44 -5.07
CA ASP A 315 2.47 12.24 -5.74
C ASP A 315 1.20 11.41 -5.99
N VAL A 316 1.39 10.12 -6.29
CA VAL A 316 0.33 9.11 -6.44
C VAL A 316 0.83 7.78 -5.88
N GLN A 317 -0.04 7.08 -5.12
CA GLN A 317 0.17 5.69 -4.70
C GLN A 317 -0.99 4.84 -5.20
N THR A 318 -0.74 3.59 -5.56
CA THR A 318 -1.75 2.65 -6.06
C THR A 318 -1.65 1.29 -5.36
N ILE A 319 -2.66 0.93 -4.57
CA ILE A 319 -2.70 -0.38 -3.92
C ILE A 319 -2.97 -1.48 -4.96
N CYS A 320 -2.13 -2.50 -5.00
CA CYS A 320 -2.31 -3.69 -5.83
C CYS A 320 -2.98 -4.79 -4.98
N ALA A 321 -4.29 -5.04 -5.11
CA ALA A 321 -5.21 -4.61 -6.16
C ALA A 321 -6.66 -4.45 -5.70
N TRP A 322 -7.57 -4.07 -6.60
CA TRP A 322 -9.00 -3.97 -6.28
C TRP A 322 -9.59 -5.32 -5.86
N ALA A 323 -9.43 -6.36 -6.68
CA ALA A 323 -9.94 -7.71 -6.41
C ALA A 323 -8.80 -8.75 -6.49
N ASP A 324 -9.00 -9.91 -5.87
CA ASP A 324 -8.11 -11.04 -6.13
C ASP A 324 -8.22 -11.44 -7.61
N PHE A 325 -7.08 -11.70 -8.24
CA PHE A 325 -7.03 -12.09 -9.65
C PHE A 325 -7.64 -13.46 -9.92
N HIS A 326 -7.60 -14.36 -8.93
CA HIS A 326 -8.05 -15.74 -9.04
C HIS A 326 -8.70 -16.20 -7.72
N PRO A 327 -9.59 -17.20 -7.76
CA PRO A 327 -10.06 -17.88 -6.55
C PRO A 327 -8.87 -18.42 -5.74
N SER A 328 -8.87 -18.18 -4.43
CA SER A 328 -7.82 -18.67 -3.54
C SER A 328 -8.43 -19.26 -2.27
N PRO A 329 -8.06 -20.49 -1.88
CA PRO A 329 -8.53 -21.08 -0.62
C PRO A 329 -7.95 -20.37 0.61
N HIS A 330 -6.84 -19.64 0.45
CA HIS A 330 -6.09 -19.03 1.56
C HIS A 330 -6.26 -17.50 1.64
N ARG A 331 -7.10 -16.90 0.79
CA ARG A 331 -7.31 -15.44 0.68
C ARG A 331 -6.09 -14.57 0.36
N GLU A 332 -4.87 -15.12 0.31
CA GLU A 332 -3.56 -14.44 0.08
C GLU A 332 -3.42 -13.61 -1.22
N GLY A 333 -4.49 -13.47 -2.00
CA GLY A 333 -4.50 -12.65 -3.20
C GLY A 333 -4.33 -11.16 -2.87
N TYR A 334 -4.09 -10.38 -3.93
CA TYR A 334 -3.77 -8.96 -3.87
C TYR A 334 -4.98 -8.07 -3.50
N GLY A 335 -6.20 -8.56 -3.65
CA GLY A 335 -7.41 -7.75 -3.64
C GLY A 335 -7.76 -7.12 -2.31
N LEU A 336 -8.31 -5.91 -2.34
CA LEU A 336 -9.12 -5.36 -1.25
C LEU A 336 -10.38 -6.21 -1.01
N VAL A 337 -10.91 -6.81 -2.09
CA VAL A 337 -11.95 -7.84 -2.03
C VAL A 337 -11.44 -9.17 -2.55
N THR A 338 -11.98 -10.28 -2.03
CA THR A 338 -11.72 -11.62 -2.60
C THR A 338 -12.30 -11.74 -4.01
N PHE A 339 -11.93 -12.80 -4.73
CA PHE A 339 -12.45 -13.09 -6.06
C PHE A 339 -14.00 -13.20 -6.07
N GLU A 340 -14.56 -13.77 -4.99
CA GLU A 340 -16.00 -13.92 -4.75
C GLU A 340 -16.68 -12.64 -4.24
N GLY A 341 -15.92 -11.56 -4.02
CA GLY A 341 -16.43 -10.26 -3.57
C GLY A 341 -16.55 -10.08 -2.06
N GLN A 342 -15.84 -10.88 -1.25
CA GLN A 342 -15.81 -10.64 0.19
C GLN A 342 -14.82 -9.52 0.53
N ARG A 343 -15.23 -8.57 1.38
CA ARG A 343 -14.39 -7.46 1.84
C ARG A 343 -13.31 -7.99 2.79
N LYS A 344 -12.04 -7.62 2.55
CA LYS A 344 -10.90 -7.97 3.41
C LYS A 344 -10.60 -6.87 4.44
N PRO A 345 -9.77 -7.12 5.46
CA PRO A 345 -9.31 -6.06 6.38
C PRO A 345 -8.71 -4.85 5.65
N ALA A 346 -7.98 -5.08 4.55
CA ALA A 346 -7.44 -4.02 3.69
C ALA A 346 -8.54 -3.10 3.12
N PHE A 347 -9.68 -3.64 2.68
CA PHE A 347 -10.82 -2.83 2.22
C PHE A 347 -11.33 -1.89 3.32
N HIS A 348 -11.49 -2.42 4.54
CA HIS A 348 -11.99 -1.63 5.66
C HIS A 348 -11.01 -0.53 6.07
N LEU A 349 -9.71 -0.81 5.99
CA LEU A 349 -8.67 0.19 6.23
C LEU A 349 -8.74 1.32 5.21
N HIS A 350 -8.77 0.98 3.92
CA HIS A 350 -8.90 1.97 2.85
C HIS A 350 -10.16 2.82 3.00
N ARG A 351 -11.26 2.25 3.49
CA ARG A 351 -12.47 3.01 3.82
C ARG A 351 -12.25 3.99 4.98
N PHE A 352 -11.56 3.58 6.05
CA PHE A 352 -11.23 4.49 7.16
C PHE A 352 -10.34 5.65 6.71
N PHE A 353 -9.33 5.38 5.89
CA PHE A 353 -8.46 6.42 5.31
C PHE A 353 -9.23 7.34 4.35
N ASP A 354 -10.11 6.82 3.49
CA ASP A 354 -10.93 7.64 2.59
C ASP A 354 -11.86 8.57 3.37
N GLU A 355 -12.53 8.07 4.41
CA GLU A 355 -13.43 8.88 5.26
C GLU A 355 -12.67 10.01 5.99
N ILE A 356 -11.40 9.78 6.36
CA ILE A 356 -10.54 10.78 7.01
C ILE A 356 -9.95 11.77 6.00
N GLY A 357 -9.49 11.28 4.85
CA GLY A 357 -8.96 12.11 3.78
C GLY A 357 -9.99 13.05 3.15
N ARG A 358 -11.29 12.81 3.38
CA ARG A 358 -12.40 13.68 2.95
C ARG A 358 -12.74 14.82 3.90
N GLN A 359 -12.17 14.85 5.10
CA GLN A 359 -12.50 15.89 6.05
C GLN A 359 -12.07 17.27 5.51
N PRO A 360 -12.97 18.28 5.57
CA PRO A 360 -12.81 19.53 4.83
C PRO A 360 -11.63 20.37 5.33
N ASP A 361 -11.39 20.37 6.65
CA ASP A 361 -10.37 21.20 7.31
C ASP A 361 -8.98 20.55 7.31
N GLY A 362 -8.88 19.37 6.69
CA GLY A 362 -7.63 18.63 6.56
C GLY A 362 -7.35 17.66 7.70
N ILE A 363 -6.11 17.20 7.72
CA ILE A 363 -5.59 16.16 8.61
C ILE A 363 -4.36 16.66 9.36
N ALA A 364 -4.16 16.17 10.57
CA ALA A 364 -2.97 16.38 11.37
C ALA A 364 -2.41 15.00 11.77
N ILE A 365 -1.11 14.81 11.56
CA ILE A 365 -0.39 13.62 12.00
C ILE A 365 0.18 13.93 13.38
N VAL A 366 -0.24 13.19 14.40
CA VAL A 366 0.30 13.38 15.75
C VAL A 366 1.59 12.60 15.87
N ARG A 367 2.65 13.30 16.29
CA ARG A 367 3.96 12.73 16.55
C ARG A 367 4.26 12.80 18.03
N HIS A 368 4.64 11.67 18.59
CA HIS A 368 5.12 11.62 19.97
C HIS A 368 6.57 12.08 20.05
N GLY A 369 6.91 12.80 21.13
CA GLY A 369 8.28 13.25 21.40
C GLY A 369 9.25 12.07 21.59
N PRO A 370 10.57 12.33 21.50
CA PRO A 370 11.57 11.27 21.67
C PRO A 370 11.50 10.60 23.05
N ASP A 371 10.97 11.26 24.07
CA ASP A 371 11.05 10.79 25.45
C ASP A 371 9.92 9.84 25.89
N ASP A 372 8.98 9.48 25.00
CA ASP A 372 7.94 8.48 25.27
C ASP A 372 8.14 7.19 24.44
N PRO A 373 8.79 6.15 25.00
CA PRO A 373 9.08 4.92 24.28
C PRO A 373 7.84 4.10 23.92
N LEU A 374 6.73 4.27 24.65
CA LEU A 374 5.49 3.53 24.44
C LEU A 374 4.63 4.22 23.38
N ALA A 375 4.52 5.54 23.45
CA ALA A 375 3.79 6.33 22.45
C ALA A 375 4.47 6.33 21.07
N ARG A 376 5.79 6.06 20.98
CA ARG A 376 6.49 5.83 19.68
C ARG A 376 5.90 4.72 18.81
N ARG A 377 5.05 3.82 19.34
CA ARG A 377 4.42 2.72 18.58
C ARG A 377 3.01 3.01 18.15
N THR A 378 2.34 3.91 18.85
CA THR A 378 1.00 4.34 18.50
C THR A 378 1.12 5.42 17.43
N ARG A 379 0.26 5.33 16.42
CA ARG A 379 0.13 6.31 15.35
C ARG A 379 -1.25 6.91 15.47
N LEU A 380 -1.32 8.22 15.27
CA LEU A 380 -2.58 8.95 15.32
C LEU A 380 -2.68 9.92 14.14
N ILE A 381 -3.78 9.81 13.40
CA ILE A 381 -4.20 10.83 12.44
C ILE A 381 -5.47 11.44 12.97
N VAL A 382 -5.48 12.76 13.12
CA VAL A 382 -6.65 13.52 13.55
C VAL A 382 -7.14 14.33 12.37
N ALA A 383 -8.43 14.30 12.11
CA ALA A 383 -9.07 15.08 11.08
C ALA A 383 -10.24 15.85 11.68
N ARG A 384 -10.55 17.00 11.09
CA ARG A 384 -11.51 17.96 11.64
C ARG A 384 -12.57 18.34 10.61
N ALA A 385 -13.80 18.45 11.09
CA ALA A 385 -14.93 18.98 10.33
C ALA A 385 -15.65 20.05 11.16
N GLY A 386 -15.28 21.30 10.90
CA GLY A 386 -15.65 22.45 11.71
C GLY A 386 -15.14 22.34 13.14
N ASP A 387 -15.67 23.21 14.01
CA ASP A 387 -15.19 23.32 15.39
C ASP A 387 -15.79 22.29 16.35
N ARG A 388 -16.67 21.40 15.86
CA ARG A 388 -17.50 20.52 16.70
C ARG A 388 -17.29 19.03 16.45
N ARG A 389 -16.46 18.64 15.48
CA ARG A 389 -16.24 17.23 15.16
C ARG A 389 -14.78 16.91 14.91
N LEU A 390 -14.34 15.82 15.51
CA LEU A 390 -13.03 15.22 15.27
C LEU A 390 -13.21 13.75 14.86
N SER A 391 -12.51 13.37 13.80
CA SER A 391 -12.34 11.97 13.40
C SER A 391 -10.90 11.58 13.66
N ILE A 392 -10.68 10.51 14.43
CA ILE A 392 -9.36 10.07 14.84
C ILE A 392 -9.14 8.64 14.33
N LEU A 393 -8.05 8.41 13.59
CA LEU A 393 -7.55 7.07 13.32
C LEU A 393 -6.38 6.79 14.25
N VAL A 394 -6.49 5.71 15.01
CA VAL A 394 -5.44 5.24 15.90
C VAL A 394 -5.08 3.80 15.56
N TRP A 395 -3.80 3.50 15.51
CA TRP A 395 -3.33 2.13 15.42
C TRP A 395 -2.00 1.98 16.13
N THR A 396 -1.70 0.75 16.53
CA THR A 396 -0.36 0.39 17.00
C THR A 396 0.36 -0.36 15.91
N SER A 397 1.62 -0.03 15.71
CA SER A 397 2.47 -0.74 14.80
C SER A 397 3.86 -1.02 15.36
N GLY A 398 4.52 -1.98 14.72
CA GLY A 398 5.76 -2.57 15.21
C GLY A 398 5.55 -3.71 16.21
N PHE A 399 6.64 -4.42 16.48
CA PHE A 399 6.61 -5.62 17.31
C PHE A 399 6.49 -5.28 18.78
N ASP A 400 5.84 -6.14 19.57
CA ASP A 400 5.97 -6.12 21.02
C ASP A 400 7.46 -6.19 21.46
N ALA A 401 7.76 -5.84 22.70
CA ALA A 401 9.16 -5.72 23.16
C ALA A 401 9.95 -7.04 22.98
N ALA A 402 9.30 -8.19 23.17
CA ALA A 402 9.91 -9.50 23.05
C ALA A 402 10.19 -9.86 21.59
N THR A 403 9.17 -9.80 20.73
CA THR A 403 9.30 -10.03 19.29
C THR A 403 10.29 -9.04 18.67
N GLY A 404 10.25 -7.76 19.06
CA GLY A 404 11.17 -6.75 18.58
C GLY A 404 12.62 -7.03 18.96
N ALA A 405 12.88 -7.50 20.19
CA ALA A 405 14.23 -7.89 20.62
C ALA A 405 14.74 -9.11 19.86
N ALA A 406 13.91 -10.14 19.69
CA ALA A 406 14.26 -11.34 18.95
C ALA A 406 14.51 -11.04 17.45
N ILE A 407 13.67 -10.22 16.81
CA ILE A 407 13.88 -9.79 15.43
C ILE A 407 15.14 -8.93 15.30
N ARG A 408 15.44 -8.03 16.24
CA ARG A 408 16.71 -7.27 16.24
C ARG A 408 17.92 -8.20 16.31
N HIS A 409 17.87 -9.23 17.16
CA HIS A 409 18.93 -10.25 17.22
C HIS A 409 19.14 -10.91 15.84
N LEU A 410 18.07 -11.31 15.16
CA LEU A 410 18.16 -11.92 13.83
C LEU A 410 18.63 -10.91 12.77
N LYS A 411 18.20 -9.65 12.85
CA LYS A 411 18.52 -8.58 11.90
C LYS A 411 20.01 -8.25 11.90
N GLN A 412 20.61 -8.13 13.08
CA GLN A 412 22.06 -7.91 13.24
C GLN A 412 22.93 -9.00 12.60
N ARG A 413 22.33 -10.15 12.26
CA ARG A 413 22.99 -11.32 11.67
C ARG A 413 22.58 -11.52 10.21
N GLY A 414 21.87 -10.56 9.60
CA GLY A 414 21.48 -10.56 8.18
C GLY A 414 20.49 -11.68 7.81
N VAL A 415 19.68 -12.13 8.78
CA VAL A 415 18.71 -13.21 8.59
C VAL A 415 17.33 -12.69 8.22
N VAL A 416 16.91 -11.56 8.80
CA VAL A 416 15.55 -11.02 8.67
C VAL A 416 15.23 -10.64 7.23
N GLU A 417 16.16 -9.99 6.53
CA GLU A 417 16.02 -9.54 5.15
C GLU A 417 15.84 -10.70 4.16
N ARG A 418 16.10 -11.95 4.60
CA ARG A 418 15.93 -13.16 3.79
C ARG A 418 14.55 -13.80 3.95
N PHE A 419 13.74 -13.30 4.88
CA PHE A 419 12.36 -13.76 5.07
C PHE A 419 11.41 -12.95 4.19
N GLY A 420 10.62 -13.65 3.39
CA GLY A 420 9.60 -13.03 2.53
C GLY A 420 8.26 -12.80 3.20
N SER A 421 8.15 -12.99 4.53
CA SER A 421 6.92 -12.78 5.31
C SER A 421 7.26 -12.45 6.74
N MET A 422 6.56 -11.45 7.28
CA MET A 422 6.69 -11.07 8.68
C MET A 422 5.94 -12.03 9.60
N VAL A 423 4.79 -12.53 9.19
CA VAL A 423 4.02 -13.53 9.95
C VAL A 423 4.85 -14.79 10.16
N GLU A 424 5.46 -15.31 9.10
CA GLU A 424 6.31 -16.49 9.18
C GLU A 424 7.54 -16.26 10.04
N LEU A 425 8.15 -15.06 9.98
CA LEU A 425 9.28 -14.70 10.82
C LEU A 425 8.88 -14.66 12.30
N ILE A 426 7.75 -14.03 12.63
CA ILE A 426 7.23 -13.96 14.01
C ILE A 426 6.93 -15.37 14.52
N GLU A 427 6.30 -16.22 13.73
CA GLU A 427 6.00 -17.60 14.12
C GLU A 427 7.28 -18.42 14.33
N ALA A 428 8.27 -18.28 13.43
CA ALA A 428 9.56 -18.94 13.58
C ALA A 428 10.32 -18.46 14.83
N VAL A 429 10.27 -17.16 15.15
CA VAL A 429 10.82 -16.58 16.39
C VAL A 429 10.13 -17.18 17.60
N ARG A 430 8.79 -17.23 17.62
CA ARG A 430 8.02 -17.76 18.76
C ARG A 430 8.30 -19.24 19.02
N THR A 431 8.43 -20.02 17.96
CA THR A 431 8.59 -21.48 18.04
C THR A 431 10.05 -21.94 18.07
N GLY A 432 11.01 -21.07 17.72
CA GLY A 432 12.39 -21.44 17.45
C GLY A 432 12.57 -22.28 16.18
N ARG A 433 11.55 -22.36 15.32
CA ARG A 433 11.53 -23.26 14.15
C ARG A 433 11.53 -22.47 12.84
N PRO A 434 12.71 -22.14 12.28
CA PRO A 434 12.78 -21.52 10.96
C PRO A 434 12.51 -22.55 9.86
N ARG A 435 12.06 -22.06 8.68
CA ARG A 435 11.95 -22.88 7.47
C ARG A 435 13.28 -23.53 7.08
N SER A 436 14.38 -22.79 7.20
CA SER A 436 15.72 -23.31 6.89
C SER A 436 16.43 -23.79 8.14
N ARG A 437 16.79 -25.09 8.18
CA ARG A 437 17.60 -25.68 9.26
C ARG A 437 18.95 -24.99 9.46
N ARG A 438 19.46 -24.29 8.43
CA ARG A 438 20.71 -23.51 8.50
C ARG A 438 20.69 -22.48 9.64
N TYR A 439 19.53 -21.87 9.91
CA TYR A 439 19.41 -20.82 10.91
C TYR A 439 18.88 -21.31 12.26
N ARG A 440 18.75 -22.64 12.45
CA ARG A 440 18.11 -23.21 13.64
C ARG A 440 18.67 -22.66 14.94
N LYS A 441 19.99 -22.65 15.11
CA LYS A 441 20.65 -22.09 16.31
C LYS A 441 20.29 -20.62 16.56
N LEU A 442 20.27 -19.79 15.51
CA LEU A 442 19.92 -18.37 15.63
C LEU A 442 18.46 -18.18 16.04
N PHE A 443 17.57 -19.07 15.58
CA PHE A 443 16.16 -19.04 15.96
C PHE A 443 15.92 -19.66 17.34
N ASP A 444 16.72 -20.63 17.77
CA ASP A 444 16.71 -21.11 19.15
C ASP A 444 17.10 -19.98 20.12
N ASP A 445 18.16 -19.21 19.79
CA ASP A 445 18.60 -18.02 20.53
C ASP A 445 17.52 -16.93 20.52
N ALA A 446 16.95 -16.62 19.36
CA ALA A 446 15.88 -15.64 19.22
C ALA A 446 14.61 -16.05 20.00
N ALA A 447 14.27 -17.35 20.01
CA ALA A 447 13.15 -17.88 20.76
C ALA A 447 13.41 -17.84 22.27
N ALA A 448 14.66 -18.01 22.71
CA ALA A 448 15.03 -17.83 24.11
C ALA A 448 14.86 -16.35 24.54
N ILE A 449 15.37 -15.41 23.73
CA ILE A 449 15.18 -13.96 23.94
C ILE A 449 13.69 -13.62 23.98
N TYR A 450 12.91 -14.18 23.05
CA TYR A 450 11.47 -13.99 23.01
C TYR A 450 10.83 -14.51 24.30
N ARG A 451 11.09 -15.76 24.70
CA ARG A 451 10.52 -16.36 25.92
C ARG A 451 10.85 -15.55 27.17
N GLU A 452 12.11 -15.18 27.35
CA GLU A 452 12.58 -14.37 28.47
C GLU A 452 11.82 -13.05 28.58
N LYS A 453 11.62 -12.35 27.46
CA LYS A 453 10.95 -11.04 27.43
C LYS A 453 9.43 -11.14 27.29
N SER A 454 8.90 -12.32 26.97
CA SER A 454 7.47 -12.54 26.77
C SER A 454 6.68 -12.62 28.07
N ALA A 455 7.36 -12.88 29.20
CA ALA A 455 6.75 -12.96 30.52
C ALA A 455 6.06 -11.65 30.95
N ASP A 456 6.50 -10.52 30.41
CA ASP A 456 5.96 -9.18 30.67
C ASP A 456 5.04 -8.67 29.54
N LEU A 457 4.62 -9.55 28.61
CA LEU A 457 3.75 -9.13 27.51
C LEU A 457 2.32 -8.94 27.99
N ILE A 458 1.84 -7.71 27.82
CA ILE A 458 0.50 -7.31 28.20
C ILE A 458 -0.36 -7.28 26.92
N PRO A 459 -1.32 -8.21 26.76
CA PRO A 459 -2.02 -8.41 25.48
C PRO A 459 -3.04 -7.32 25.13
N ARG A 460 -3.47 -6.52 26.10
CA ARG A 460 -4.42 -5.42 25.92
C ARG A 460 -3.96 -4.22 26.74
N ARG A 461 -4.05 -3.03 26.17
CA ARG A 461 -3.77 -1.78 26.86
C ARG A 461 -5.03 -0.94 26.86
N ARG A 462 -5.28 -0.22 27.95
CA ARG A 462 -6.29 0.82 27.96
C ARG A 462 -5.64 2.08 27.43
N ALA A 463 -6.01 2.52 26.23
CA ALA A 463 -5.53 3.77 25.66
C ALA A 463 -6.47 4.90 26.10
N THR A 464 -5.91 6.06 26.48
CA THR A 464 -6.67 7.28 26.77
C THR A 464 -6.13 8.41 25.92
N ILE A 465 -6.96 8.94 25.02
CA ILE A 465 -6.67 10.15 24.25
C ILE A 465 -7.18 11.34 25.07
N ASP A 466 -6.26 12.21 25.50
CA ASP A 466 -6.58 13.48 26.15
C ASP A 466 -6.55 14.62 25.14
N LEU A 467 -7.68 15.28 24.90
CA LEU A 467 -7.81 16.37 23.93
C LEU A 467 -7.48 17.76 24.51
N GLY A 468 -7.10 17.82 25.79
CA GLY A 468 -6.76 19.05 26.50
C GLY A 468 -7.99 19.80 27.06
N ASN A 469 -7.73 20.68 28.02
CA ASN A 469 -8.78 21.35 28.82
C ASN A 469 -9.68 22.31 28.03
N ALA A 470 -9.27 22.73 26.83
CA ALA A 470 -10.06 23.61 25.96
C ALA A 470 -11.18 22.87 25.21
N VAL A 471 -11.25 21.53 25.33
CA VAL A 471 -12.19 20.68 24.60
C VAL A 471 -13.00 19.85 25.59
N LYS A 472 -14.31 19.80 25.39
CA LYS A 472 -15.21 18.86 26.05
C LYS A 472 -15.81 17.92 25.02
N VAL A 473 -15.68 16.62 25.23
CA VAL A 473 -16.32 15.60 24.40
C VAL A 473 -17.75 15.39 24.89
N THR A 474 -18.72 15.60 24.01
CA THR A 474 -20.14 15.43 24.32
C THR A 474 -20.66 14.06 23.90
N LYS A 475 -20.07 13.49 22.84
CA LYS A 475 -20.42 12.18 22.31
C LYS A 475 -19.22 11.58 21.60
N GLY A 476 -19.10 10.26 21.64
CA GLY A 476 -18.14 9.54 20.82
C GLY A 476 -18.63 8.17 20.40
N THR A 477 -18.10 7.67 19.30
CA THR A 477 -18.20 6.27 18.89
C THR A 477 -16.84 5.77 18.42
N ALA A 478 -16.59 4.46 18.51
CA ALA A 478 -15.38 3.87 17.97
C ALA A 478 -15.66 2.56 17.24
N LYS A 479 -14.91 2.35 16.16
CA LYS A 479 -14.98 1.16 15.32
C LYS A 479 -13.59 0.59 15.11
N ALA A 480 -13.44 -0.72 15.29
CA ALA A 480 -12.19 -1.41 15.07
C ALA A 480 -12.24 -2.30 13.81
N ILE A 481 -11.09 -2.46 13.15
CA ILE A 481 -10.91 -3.42 12.06
C ILE A 481 -10.50 -4.77 12.63
N ALA A 482 -11.30 -5.79 12.34
CA ALA A 482 -10.94 -7.20 12.45
C ALA A 482 -11.10 -7.85 11.06
N ASN A 483 -11.69 -9.05 10.98
CA ASN A 483 -12.17 -9.60 9.70
C ASN A 483 -13.33 -8.78 9.09
N ALA A 484 -14.05 -8.05 9.94
CA ALA A 484 -15.07 -7.08 9.60
C ALA A 484 -14.93 -5.87 10.54
N VAL A 485 -15.70 -4.82 10.31
CA VAL A 485 -15.74 -3.66 11.21
C VAL A 485 -16.68 -3.94 12.38
N VAL A 486 -16.18 -3.76 13.60
CA VAL A 486 -16.92 -3.98 14.84
C VAL A 486 -16.99 -2.69 15.66
N GLU A 487 -18.12 -2.44 16.31
CA GLU A 487 -18.25 -1.35 17.29
C GLU A 487 -17.37 -1.67 18.50
N LYS A 488 -16.77 -0.62 19.06
CA LYS A 488 -15.86 -0.71 20.19
C LYS A 488 -16.34 0.17 21.35
N PRO A 489 -16.48 -0.38 22.57
CA PRO A 489 -16.80 0.42 23.74
C PRO A 489 -15.73 1.49 23.96
N ILE A 490 -16.18 2.69 24.30
CA ILE A 490 -15.34 3.80 24.72
C ILE A 490 -15.93 4.44 25.96
N ASP A 491 -15.06 4.97 26.80
CA ASP A 491 -15.41 5.77 27.96
C ASP A 491 -15.04 7.23 27.67
N VAL A 492 -16.03 8.11 27.76
CA VAL A 492 -15.85 9.55 27.56
C VAL A 492 -15.89 10.25 28.91
N ASN A 493 -14.85 11.01 29.24
CA ASN A 493 -14.77 11.79 30.47
C ASN A 493 -14.16 13.17 30.21
N ALA A 494 -14.99 14.21 30.23
CA ALA A 494 -14.58 15.59 29.94
C ALA A 494 -13.82 15.72 28.59
N ALA A 495 -12.52 15.96 28.62
CA ALA A 495 -11.64 16.07 27.44
C ALA A 495 -11.06 14.72 26.97
N GLN A 496 -11.32 13.64 27.71
CA GLN A 496 -10.65 12.36 27.53
C GLN A 496 -11.57 11.31 26.93
N VAL A 497 -10.98 10.46 26.08
CA VAL A 497 -11.63 9.27 25.52
C VAL A 497 -10.74 8.06 25.76
N SER A 498 -11.24 7.10 26.53
CA SER A 498 -10.54 5.86 26.85
C SER A 498 -11.16 4.67 26.13
N PHE A 499 -10.34 3.73 25.67
CA PHE A 499 -10.76 2.52 24.98
C PHE A 499 -9.68 1.44 25.07
N ASP A 500 -10.07 0.18 24.92
CA ASP A 500 -9.08 -0.89 24.78
C ASP A 500 -8.41 -0.79 23.41
N LEU A 501 -7.09 -0.90 23.34
CA LEU A 501 -6.35 -0.97 22.08
C LEU A 501 -5.54 -2.26 22.04
N GLY A 502 -5.91 -3.12 21.09
CA GLY A 502 -5.19 -4.36 20.83
C GLY A 502 -3.90 -4.14 20.05
N MET A 503 -2.98 -5.08 20.17
CA MET A 503 -1.80 -5.15 19.29
C MET A 503 -2.24 -5.28 17.83
N TYR A 504 -1.75 -4.39 16.97
CA TYR A 504 -2.05 -4.32 15.53
C TYR A 504 -3.51 -4.01 15.18
N GLU A 505 -4.28 -3.57 16.15
CA GLU A 505 -5.66 -3.13 15.91
C GLU A 505 -5.65 -1.71 15.35
N VAL A 506 -6.52 -1.47 14.37
CA VAL A 506 -6.80 -0.14 13.83
C VAL A 506 -8.19 0.27 14.31
N VAL A 507 -8.28 1.39 15.01
CA VAL A 507 -9.52 1.93 15.56
C VAL A 507 -9.77 3.32 14.97
N LYS A 508 -10.98 3.53 14.45
CA LYS A 508 -11.49 4.85 14.07
C LYS A 508 -12.44 5.34 15.14
N ILE A 509 -12.23 6.55 15.64
CA ILE A 509 -13.03 7.20 16.67
C ILE A 509 -13.65 8.45 16.06
N GLU A 510 -14.95 8.64 16.27
CA GLU A 510 -15.69 9.82 15.85
C GLU A 510 -16.18 10.55 17.09
N LEU A 511 -15.83 11.83 17.24
CA LEU A 511 -16.12 12.63 18.42
C LEU A 511 -16.93 13.87 18.06
N GLU A 512 -17.95 14.16 18.85
CA GLU A 512 -18.59 15.47 18.94
C GLU A 512 -17.98 16.22 20.11
N ILE A 513 -17.56 17.46 19.86
CA ILE A 513 -16.84 18.29 20.83
C ILE A 513 -17.47 19.68 20.98
N GLU A 514 -17.24 20.27 22.15
CA GLU A 514 -17.54 21.67 22.48
C GLU A 514 -16.25 22.37 22.92
N ARG A 515 -16.06 23.60 22.45
CA ARG A 515 -14.99 24.46 22.94
C ARG A 515 -15.36 25.00 24.32
N VAL A 516 -14.49 24.77 25.30
CA VAL A 516 -14.64 25.34 26.63
C VAL A 516 -13.96 26.70 26.60
N ALA A 517 -14.70 27.77 26.92
CA ALA A 517 -14.09 29.10 27.04
C ALA A 517 -13.00 29.05 28.10
N SER A 518 -11.80 29.53 27.77
CA SER A 518 -10.77 29.78 28.76
C SER A 518 -11.32 30.83 29.72
N ASN A 519 -11.59 30.44 30.97
CA ASN A 519 -11.78 31.40 32.04
C ASN A 519 -10.40 32.07 32.25
N GLU A 520 -10.20 33.23 31.61
CA GLU A 520 -9.16 34.19 32.01
C GLU A 520 -9.50 34.82 33.37
#